data_AF-A0A177I3H7-F1
#
_entry.id   AF-A0A177I3H7-F1
#
_cell.length_a   1.000
_cell.length_b   1.000
_cell.length_c   1.000
_cell.angle_alpha   90.00
_cell.angle_beta   90.00
_cell.angle_gamma   90.00
#
_symmetry.space_group_name_H-M   'P 1'
#
loop_
_entity.id
_entity.type
_entity.pdbx_description
1 polymer ?
#
loop_
_entity_poly.entity_id
_entity_poly.type
_entity_poly.pdbx_seq_one_letter_code
_entity_poly.pdbx_strand_id
1 'polypeptide(L)' 'MSFPETSLASVAKDGREARYRGDPASANPYPEGTEDHAVWQRAWETPDGEAAEREAPDGRA' A
#
# COMPACT_ATOMS: atom_id res chain seq x y z
N MET A 1 13.87 -16.38 15.66
CA MET A 1 14.00 -14.93 15.38
C MET A 1 12.63 -14.48 14.88
N SER A 2 11.84 -13.85 15.74
CA SER A 2 10.55 -13.27 15.34
C SER A 2 10.84 -11.91 14.71
N PHE A 3 10.49 -11.75 13.44
CA PHE A 3 10.41 -10.41 12.86
C PHE A 3 9.44 -9.61 13.73
N PRO A 4 9.74 -8.33 14.08
CA PRO A 4 8.76 -7.50 14.76
C PRO A 4 7.48 -7.60 13.94
N GLU A 5 6.35 -7.90 14.59
CA GLU A 5 5.04 -8.04 13.97
C GLU A 5 4.74 -6.76 13.18
N THR A 6 5.17 -6.75 11.92
CA THR A 6 5.03 -5.61 11.05
C THR A 6 3.62 -5.76 10.54
N SER A 7 2.66 -5.16 11.25
CA SER A 7 1.26 -5.26 10.89
C SER A 7 1.10 -4.91 9.40
N LEU A 8 0.19 -5.60 8.71
CA LEU A 8 -0.08 -5.35 7.28
C LEU A 8 -0.38 -3.87 6.98
N ALA A 9 -0.91 -3.13 7.95
CA ALA A 9 -1.11 -1.68 7.85
C ALA A 9 0.22 -0.89 7.68
N SER A 10 1.27 -1.30 8.38
CA SER A 10 2.61 -0.73 8.26
C SER A 10 3.22 -1.07 6.90
N VAL A 11 3.03 -2.31 6.43
CA VAL A 11 3.46 -2.77 5.11
C VAL A 11 2.78 -1.97 3.99
N ALA A 12 1.46 -1.77 4.10
CA ALA A 12 0.70 -0.95 3.15
C ALA A 12 1.14 0.52 3.18
N LYS A 13 1.45 1.06 4.37
CA LYS A 13 1.99 2.42 4.49
C LYS A 13 3.33 2.54 3.76
N ASP A 14 4.23 1.58 3.96
CA ASP A 14 5.53 1.56 3.31
C ASP A 14 5.41 1.55 1.78
N GLY A 15 4.51 0.74 1.22
CA GLY A 15 4.24 0.69 -0.22
C GLY A 15 3.76 2.03 -0.79
N ARG A 16 2.87 2.74 -0.08
CA ARG A 16 2.43 4.09 -0.48
C ARG A 16 3.58 5.10 -0.44
N GLU A 17 4.38 5.09 0.62
CA GLU A 17 5.52 6.01 0.76
C GLU A 17 6.58 5.80 -0.32
N ALA A 18 6.88 4.54 -0.66
CA ALA A 18 7.77 4.19 -1.76
C ALA A 18 7.25 4.76 -3.09
N ARG A 19 5.95 4.61 -3.38
CA ARG A 19 5.33 5.23 -4.56
C ARG A 19 5.46 6.75 -4.53
N TYR A 20 5.14 7.40 -3.40
CA TYR A 20 5.23 8.85 -3.26
C TYR A 20 6.65 9.38 -3.43
N ARG A 21 7.67 8.60 -3.05
CA ARG A 21 9.07 8.91 -3.30
C ARG A 21 9.49 8.74 -4.77
N GLY A 22 8.69 8.02 -5.56
CA GLY A 22 8.99 7.65 -6.93
C GLY A 22 9.84 6.38 -7.05
N ASP A 23 9.91 5.57 -5.98
CA ASP A 23 10.59 4.27 -6.03
C ASP A 23 9.81 3.30 -6.95
N PRO A 24 10.51 2.45 -7.72
CA PRO A 24 9.88 1.44 -8.55
C PRO A 24 9.23 0.34 -7.70
N ALA A 25 8.25 -0.38 -8.25
CA ALA A 25 7.64 -1.54 -7.58
C ALA A 25 8.66 -2.64 -7.20
N SER A 26 9.78 -2.73 -7.94
CA SER A 26 10.90 -3.63 -7.63
C SER A 26 11.70 -3.23 -6.37
N ALA A 27 11.39 -2.08 -5.76
CA ALA A 27 11.94 -1.68 -4.47
C ALA A 27 11.21 -2.36 -3.28
N ASN A 28 10.20 -3.18 -3.55
CA ASN A 28 9.51 -3.98 -2.53
C ASN A 28 10.53 -4.81 -1.72
N PRO A 29 10.68 -4.58 -0.40
CA PRO A 29 11.68 -5.29 0.40
C PRO A 29 11.19 -6.67 0.86
N TYR A 30 9.91 -6.98 0.66
CA TYR A 30 9.30 -8.23 1.12
C TYR A 30 9.51 -9.36 0.08
N PRO A 31 9.62 -10.64 0.48
CA PRO A 31 9.82 -11.72 -0.47
C PRO A 31 8.59 -11.99 -1.34
N GLU A 32 8.76 -12.23 -2.63
CA GLU A 32 7.66 -12.62 -3.53
C GLU A 32 6.92 -13.86 -3.00
N GLY A 33 5.59 -13.82 -3.06
CA GLY A 33 4.72 -14.89 -2.57
C GLY A 33 4.35 -14.80 -1.08
N THR A 34 4.88 -13.82 -0.34
CA THR A 34 4.38 -13.52 1.01
C THR A 34 3.19 -12.55 0.98
N GLU A 35 2.39 -12.58 2.03
CA GLU A 35 1.28 -11.64 2.20
C GLU A 35 1.79 -10.20 2.30
N ASP A 36 2.94 -9.97 2.95
CA ASP A 36 3.54 -8.64 3.04
C ASP A 36 3.92 -8.09 1.65
N HIS A 37 4.49 -8.92 0.77
CA HIS A 37 4.80 -8.51 -0.60
C HIS A 37 3.55 -8.10 -1.36
N ALA A 38 2.48 -8.89 -1.25
CA ALA A 38 1.20 -8.59 -1.91
C ALA A 38 0.56 -7.30 -1.38
N VAL A 39 0.61 -7.08 -0.06
CA VAL A 39 0.05 -5.88 0.59
C VAL A 39 0.84 -4.62 0.23
N TRP A 40 2.17 -4.70 0.27
CA TRP A 40 3.04 -3.59 -0.13
C TRP A 40 2.81 -3.22 -1.59
N GLN A 41 2.81 -4.22 -2.49
CA GLN A 41 2.65 -4.02 -3.92
C GLN A 41 1.29 -3.39 -4.23
N ARG A 42 0.20 -3.90 -3.63
CA ARG A 42 -1.14 -3.34 -3.79
C ARG A 42 -1.20 -1.87 -3.34
N ALA A 43 -0.55 -1.54 -2.23
CA ALA A 43 -0.53 -0.17 -1.72
C ALA A 43 0.35 0.77 -2.55
N TRP A 44 1.40 0.25 -3.18
CA TRP A 44 2.22 0.96 -4.17
C TRP A 44 1.47 1.19 -5.49
N GLU A 45 0.64 0.23 -5.92
CA GLU A 45 -0.14 0.32 -7.17
C GLU A 45 -1.36 1.22 -7.02
N THR A 46 -2.06 1.13 -5.89
CA THR A 46 -3.27 1.91 -5.58
C THR A 46 -3.00 2.81 -4.38
N PRO A 47 -2.44 4.02 -4.58
CA PRO A 47 -2.45 5.02 -3.52
C PRO A 47 -3.91 5.37 -3.21
N ASP A 48 -4.24 5.49 -1.93
CA ASP A 48 -5.56 5.91 -1.45
C ASP A 48 -6.08 7.11 -2.27
N GLY A 49 -6.99 6.81 -3.19
CA GLY A 49 -7.54 7.72 -4.20
C GLY A 49 -8.74 7.07 -4.87
N GLU A 50 -8.66 5.78 -5.22
CA GLU A 50 -9.77 5.09 -5.92
C GLU A 50 -10.77 4.36 -5.00
N ALA A 51 -10.55 4.37 -3.68
CA ALA A 51 -11.53 3.90 -2.69
C ALA A 51 -12.32 5.05 -2.05
N ALA A 52 -11.72 6.24 -1.91
CA ALA A 52 -12.40 7.41 -1.35
C ALA A 52 -13.36 8.07 -2.36
N GLU A 53 -13.10 7.96 -3.67
CA GLU A 53 -13.95 8.55 -4.71
C GLU A 53 -15.23 7.74 -5.01
N ARG A 54 -15.39 6.53 -4.46
CA ARG A 54 -16.65 5.77 -4.55
C ARG A 54 -17.61 5.97 -3.37
N GLU A 55 -17.21 6.71 -2.33
CA GLU A 55 -18.07 7.07 -1.20
C GLU A 55 -18.01 8.58 -0.92
N ALA A 56 -18.08 9.39 -1.97
CA ALA A 56 -18.58 10.74 -1.87
C ALA A 56 -19.83 10.83 -2.76
N PRO A 57 -21.05 10.73 -2.23
CA PRO A 57 -22.18 11.32 -2.92
C PRO A 57 -21.98 12.84 -2.91
N ASP A 58 -21.33 13.36 -3.95
CA ASP A 58 -21.52 14.74 -4.34
C ASP A 58 -22.99 14.90 -4.69
N GLY A 59 -23.69 15.64 -3.85
CA GLY A 59 -25.13 15.82 -3.93
C GLY A 59 -25.60 16.97 -3.06
N ARG A 60 -24.80 18.03 -2.96
CA ARG A 60 -25.28 19.35 -2.55
C ARG A 60 -25.80 20.07 -3.80
N ALA A 61 -27.12 20.06 -4.00
CA ALA A 61 -27.84 21.06 -4.78
C ALA A 61 -29.22 21.29 -4.17
#